data_AF-A0A250IV54-F1
#
_entry.id   AF-A0A250IV54-F1
#
_cell.length_a   1.000
_cell.length_b   1.000
_cell.length_c   1.000
_cell.angle_alpha   90.00
_cell.angle_beta   90.00
_cell.angle_gamma   90.00
#
_symmetry.space_group_name_H-M   'P 1'
#
loop_
_entity.id
_entity.type
_entity.pdbx_description
1 polymer ?
#
loop_
_entity_poly.entity_id
_entity_poly.type
_entity_poly.pdbx_seq_one_letter_code
_entity_poly.pdbx_strand_id
1 'polypeptide(L)'
;MRTRGVAGAVACAVAGLVAGCGPTPAEEYGEALFRDSRLSTSQYNAFSCATCHATSSEQARDKLYTGLSLVGVASRPHWWGGYEVTLLDAVNFCYTAFMRGTAPLEAEDAKSRALYEYMVGLSPQPDSPAQPFTLVRDITDVPRGDARRGAEVYRAACQDCHGEVRTGKGRLTALAPVLPDVAHEYHPLFPNSTPGLVFIEKVRHGRFFGVGGNMPPYSREALSDEDLGALLAWLGL
;
A
#
# COMPACT_ATOMS: atom_id res chain seq x y z
N MET A 1 -28.21 -14.78 -80.32
CA MET A 1 -26.76 -14.91 -80.04
C MET A 1 -26.41 -13.85 -79.00
N ARG A 2 -26.09 -14.24 -77.76
CA ARG A 2 -24.72 -14.18 -77.14
C ARG A 2 -24.15 -12.75 -77.18
N THR A 3 -23.73 -12.09 -76.09
CA THR A 3 -23.17 -12.56 -74.82
C THR A 3 -23.05 -11.39 -73.83
N ARG A 4 -23.00 -11.73 -72.54
CA ARG A 4 -22.75 -10.88 -71.36
C ARG A 4 -21.36 -10.21 -71.38
N GLY A 5 -21.23 -9.09 -70.69
CA GLY A 5 -19.96 -8.52 -70.22
C GLY A 5 -20.20 -7.58 -69.05
N VAL A 6 -19.98 -8.09 -67.83
CA VAL A 6 -19.98 -7.33 -66.56
C VAL A 6 -18.52 -7.07 -66.20
N ALA A 7 -18.17 -5.80 -65.97
CA ALA A 7 -16.98 -5.37 -65.23
C ALA A 7 -17.46 -4.20 -64.37
N GLY A 8 -17.45 -4.22 -63.04
CA GLY A 8 -16.46 -4.79 -62.13
C GLY A 8 -15.82 -3.62 -61.38
N ALA A 9 -16.63 -2.86 -60.62
CA ALA A 9 -16.16 -1.74 -59.82
C ALA A 9 -15.44 -2.27 -58.57
N VAL A 10 -14.13 -2.06 -58.49
CA VAL A 10 -13.34 -2.32 -57.29
C VAL A 10 -13.55 -1.15 -56.34
N ALA A 11 -14.46 -1.31 -55.39
CA ALA A 11 -14.57 -0.43 -54.23
C ALA A 11 -13.50 -0.86 -53.21
N CYS A 12 -12.39 -0.13 -53.15
CA CYS A 12 -11.46 -0.21 -52.02
C CYS A 12 -12.17 0.30 -50.77
N ALA A 13 -12.71 -0.62 -49.97
CA ALA A 13 -13.17 -0.35 -48.63
C ALA A 13 -11.95 -0.02 -47.76
N VAL A 14 -11.68 1.27 -47.56
CA VAL A 14 -10.81 1.75 -46.49
C VAL A 14 -11.54 1.48 -45.18
N ALA A 15 -11.26 0.33 -44.56
CA ALA A 15 -11.69 0.04 -43.20
C ALA A 15 -10.92 0.97 -42.26
N GLY A 16 -11.52 2.11 -41.93
CA GLY A 16 -11.05 2.97 -40.87
C GLY A 16 -11.10 2.21 -39.54
N LEU A 17 -9.94 1.86 -39.01
CA LEU A 17 -9.77 1.50 -37.61
C LEU A 17 -10.07 2.76 -36.78
N VAL A 18 -11.33 2.92 -36.40
CA VAL A 18 -11.72 3.86 -35.36
C VAL A 18 -11.21 3.26 -34.06
N ALA A 19 -10.04 3.71 -33.60
CA ALA A 19 -9.61 3.50 -32.23
C ALA A 19 -10.68 4.13 -31.32
N GLY A 20 -11.54 3.29 -30.75
CA GLY A 20 -12.65 3.74 -29.93
C GLY A 20 -12.14 4.38 -28.65
N CYS A 21 -12.22 5.71 -28.56
CA CYS A 21 -12.26 6.41 -27.28
C CYS A 21 -13.61 6.12 -26.60
N GLY A 22 -13.80 4.89 -26.14
CA GLY A 22 -14.89 4.54 -25.22
C GLY A 22 -14.58 4.99 -23.79
N PRO A 23 -15.56 5.03 -22.88
CA PRO A 23 -15.29 5.28 -21.47
C PRO A 23 -14.38 4.18 -20.91
N THR A 24 -13.34 4.57 -20.16
CA THR A 24 -12.48 3.62 -19.45
C THR A 24 -13.34 2.72 -18.55
N PRO A 25 -13.18 1.39 -18.60
CA PRO A 25 -13.85 0.47 -17.68
C PRO A 25 -13.62 0.88 -16.22
N ALA A 26 -14.65 0.73 -15.37
CA ALA A 26 -14.59 1.15 -13.97
C ALA A 26 -13.45 0.47 -13.21
N GLU A 27 -13.19 -0.81 -13.50
CA GLU A 27 -12.07 -1.58 -12.94
C GLU A 27 -10.71 -0.96 -13.31
N GLU A 28 -10.50 -0.63 -14.59
CA GLU A 28 -9.25 -0.01 -15.07
C GLU A 28 -9.05 1.40 -14.48
N TYR A 29 -10.13 2.17 -14.37
CA TYR A 29 -10.07 3.46 -13.68
C TYR A 29 -9.77 3.30 -12.19
N GLY A 30 -10.33 2.28 -11.54
CA GLY A 30 -10.03 1.93 -10.16
C GLY A 30 -8.58 1.55 -9.95
N GLU A 31 -7.99 0.78 -10.86
CA GLU A 31 -6.56 0.47 -10.82
C GLU A 31 -5.69 1.73 -10.97
N ALA A 32 -6.07 2.63 -11.89
CA ALA A 32 -5.36 3.89 -12.07
C ALA A 32 -5.39 4.73 -10.78
N LEU A 33 -6.55 4.83 -10.12
CA LEU A 33 -6.69 5.51 -8.83
C LEU A 33 -5.89 4.82 -7.73
N PHE A 34 -5.88 3.49 -7.68
CA PHE A 34 -5.13 2.69 -6.71
C PHE A 34 -3.61 2.99 -6.75
N ARG A 35 -3.08 3.29 -7.94
CA ARG A 35 -1.67 3.59 -8.15
C ARG A 35 -1.33 5.09 -8.07
N ASP A 36 -2.32 5.98 -8.09
CA ASP A 36 -2.12 7.42 -8.14
C ASP A 36 -2.16 8.08 -6.75
N SER A 37 -1.04 8.65 -6.33
CA SER A 37 -0.94 9.39 -5.06
C SER A 37 -1.83 10.64 -5.02
N ARG A 38 -2.24 11.16 -6.19
CA ARG A 38 -3.11 12.34 -6.32
C ARG A 38 -4.59 12.04 -6.06
N LEU A 39 -4.95 10.78 -5.78
CA LEU A 39 -6.27 10.47 -5.22
C LEU A 39 -6.53 11.32 -3.97
N SER A 40 -5.52 11.49 -3.13
CA SER A 40 -5.51 12.53 -2.09
C SER A 40 -5.05 13.85 -2.69
N THR A 41 -5.85 14.89 -2.51
CA THR A 41 -5.53 16.25 -2.97
C THR A 41 -4.55 16.98 -2.04
N SER A 42 -4.11 16.34 -0.97
CA SER A 42 -3.13 16.92 -0.03
C SER A 42 -1.76 17.03 -0.69
N GLN A 43 -1.21 18.25 -0.73
CA GLN A 43 0.16 18.51 -1.23
C GLN A 43 1.26 17.80 -0.41
N TYR A 44 0.92 17.29 0.77
CA TYR A 44 1.84 16.56 1.64
C TYR A 44 1.73 15.03 1.49
N ASN A 45 0.85 14.54 0.60
CA ASN A 45 0.77 13.14 0.27
C ASN A 45 1.74 12.79 -0.86
N ALA A 46 2.46 11.68 -0.68
CA ALA A 46 3.27 11.06 -1.73
C ALA A 46 2.92 9.57 -1.90
N PHE A 47 2.01 9.04 -1.09
CA PHE A 47 1.67 7.62 -1.06
C PHE A 47 0.47 7.34 -1.96
N SER A 48 0.46 6.19 -2.62
CA SER A 48 -0.73 5.58 -3.20
C SER A 48 -1.04 4.27 -2.48
N CYS A 49 -2.20 3.69 -2.75
CA CYS A 49 -2.57 2.40 -2.18
C CYS A 49 -1.53 1.32 -2.55
N ALA A 50 -1.02 1.37 -3.78
CA ALA A 50 0.04 0.50 -4.29
C ALA A 50 1.38 0.63 -3.55
N THR A 51 1.62 1.71 -2.82
CA THR A 51 2.83 1.85 -1.98
C THR A 51 2.81 0.86 -0.82
N CYS A 52 1.63 0.54 -0.30
CA CYS A 52 1.47 -0.22 0.94
C CYS A 52 0.86 -1.61 0.74
N HIS A 53 0.25 -1.88 -0.42
CA HIS A 53 -0.50 -3.09 -0.67
C HIS A 53 0.00 -3.85 -1.89
N ALA A 54 0.17 -5.17 -1.74
CA ALA A 54 0.31 -6.07 -2.87
C ALA A 54 -1.05 -6.38 -3.50
N THR A 55 -1.11 -6.51 -4.82
CA THR A 55 -2.33 -6.91 -5.55
C THR A 55 -2.24 -8.31 -6.15
N SER A 56 -1.12 -9.01 -5.94
CA SER A 56 -0.96 -10.42 -6.30
C SER A 56 -0.15 -11.18 -5.24
N SER A 57 -0.27 -12.51 -5.24
CA SER A 57 0.55 -13.36 -4.37
C SER A 57 2.03 -13.33 -4.73
N GLU A 58 2.37 -13.00 -5.97
CA GLU A 58 3.76 -12.81 -6.40
C GLU A 58 4.35 -11.56 -5.77
N GLN A 59 3.68 -10.41 -5.93
CA GLN A 59 4.10 -9.16 -5.28
C GLN A 59 4.23 -9.33 -3.76
N ALA A 60 3.27 -10.03 -3.13
CA ALA A 60 3.28 -10.27 -1.70
C ALA A 60 4.46 -11.14 -1.21
N ARG A 61 5.17 -11.84 -2.10
CA ARG A 61 6.41 -12.58 -1.78
C ARG A 61 7.67 -11.75 -1.97
N ASP A 62 7.62 -10.76 -2.87
CA ASP A 62 8.81 -9.98 -3.25
C ASP A 62 9.12 -8.85 -2.26
N LYS A 63 8.13 -8.38 -1.51
CA LYS A 63 8.26 -7.27 -0.55
C LYS A 63 7.43 -7.49 0.70
N LEU A 64 7.80 -6.80 1.77
CA LEU A 64 7.07 -6.77 3.04
C LEU A 64 6.17 -5.54 3.06
N TYR A 65 4.95 -5.73 2.54
CA TYR A 65 3.91 -4.71 2.47
C TYR A 65 3.24 -4.50 3.82
N THR A 66 3.36 -3.29 4.37
CA THR A 66 2.68 -2.86 5.62
C THR A 66 1.15 -3.04 5.58
N GLY A 67 0.53 -2.90 4.41
CA GLY A 67 -0.91 -3.07 4.21
C GLY A 67 -1.34 -4.50 3.86
N LEU A 68 -0.40 -5.44 3.77
CA LEU A 68 -0.64 -6.82 3.31
C LEU A 68 -1.23 -6.90 1.89
N SER A 69 -1.56 -8.12 1.45
CA SER A 69 -2.13 -8.38 0.13
C SER A 69 -3.61 -8.04 0.07
N LEU A 70 -4.06 -7.48 -1.05
CA LEU A 70 -5.48 -7.20 -1.34
C LEU A 70 -6.18 -8.29 -2.15
N VAL A 71 -5.52 -9.42 -2.44
CA VAL A 71 -6.19 -10.57 -3.06
C VAL A 71 -7.35 -11.02 -2.16
N GLY A 72 -8.56 -11.09 -2.71
CA GLY A 72 -9.78 -11.44 -1.99
C GLY A 72 -10.37 -10.32 -1.14
N VAL A 73 -9.84 -9.08 -1.19
CA VAL A 73 -10.21 -8.00 -0.26
C VAL A 73 -11.69 -7.68 -0.23
N ALA A 74 -12.40 -7.73 -1.37
CA ALA A 74 -13.81 -7.34 -1.45
C ALA A 74 -14.76 -8.37 -0.83
N SER A 75 -14.28 -9.60 -0.61
CA SER A 75 -15.08 -10.72 -0.13
C SER A 75 -14.74 -11.13 1.31
N ARG A 76 -13.93 -10.32 2.01
CA ARG A 76 -13.57 -10.56 3.42
C ARG A 76 -14.71 -10.18 4.35
N PRO A 77 -14.87 -10.88 5.49
CA PRO A 77 -15.89 -10.52 6.47
C PRO A 77 -15.55 -9.26 7.28
N HIS A 78 -14.26 -8.86 7.35
CA HIS A 78 -13.79 -7.67 8.06
C HIS A 78 -12.34 -7.31 7.66
N TRP A 79 -11.90 -6.11 8.05
CA TRP A 79 -10.58 -5.53 7.78
C TRP A 79 -9.94 -4.98 9.06
N TRP A 80 -8.64 -4.64 8.98
CA TRP A 80 -7.87 -4.06 10.09
C TRP A 80 -7.89 -4.90 11.37
N GLY A 81 -8.00 -6.23 11.26
CA GLY A 81 -8.11 -7.11 12.44
C GLY A 81 -9.49 -7.09 13.11
N GLY A 82 -10.53 -6.65 12.39
CA GLY A 82 -11.92 -6.62 12.88
C GLY A 82 -12.41 -5.24 13.31
N TYR A 83 -11.58 -4.21 13.20
CA TYR A 83 -11.98 -2.83 13.51
C TYR A 83 -12.94 -2.25 12.47
N GLU A 84 -12.89 -2.74 11.24
CA GLU A 84 -13.75 -2.29 10.15
C GLU A 84 -14.51 -3.48 9.55
N VAL A 85 -15.83 -3.36 9.43
CA VAL A 85 -16.73 -4.40 8.87
C VAL A 85 -17.34 -3.98 7.54
N THR A 86 -16.99 -2.79 7.05
CA THR A 86 -17.41 -2.26 5.76
C THR A 86 -16.15 -1.93 4.96
N LEU A 87 -16.07 -2.39 3.70
CA LEU A 87 -14.88 -2.18 2.88
C LEU A 87 -14.58 -0.70 2.63
N LEU A 88 -15.60 0.11 2.39
CA LEU A 88 -15.43 1.55 2.17
C LEU A 88 -14.86 2.25 3.41
N ASP A 89 -15.30 1.86 4.61
CA ASP A 89 -14.77 2.39 5.87
C ASP A 89 -13.30 1.99 6.05
N ALA A 90 -12.95 0.73 5.73
CA ALA A 90 -11.56 0.26 5.74
C ALA A 90 -10.66 1.03 4.76
N VAL A 91 -11.17 1.35 3.57
CA VAL A 91 -10.47 2.20 2.58
C VAL A 91 -10.35 3.63 3.10
N ASN A 92 -11.41 4.19 3.67
CA ASN A 92 -11.43 5.55 4.19
C ASN A 92 -10.51 5.75 5.39
N PHE A 93 -10.37 4.73 6.25
CA PHE A 93 -9.37 4.73 7.30
C PHE A 93 -7.97 4.88 6.71
N CYS A 94 -7.62 4.08 5.69
CA CYS A 94 -6.32 4.20 5.01
C CYS A 94 -6.14 5.58 4.37
N TYR A 95 -7.13 6.00 3.58
CA TYR A 95 -7.10 7.23 2.80
C TYR A 95 -6.88 8.47 3.69
N THR A 96 -7.61 8.56 4.80
CA THR A 96 -7.52 9.71 5.71
C THR A 96 -6.32 9.62 6.66
N ALA A 97 -6.01 8.44 7.21
CA ALA A 97 -4.95 8.28 8.18
C ALA A 97 -3.54 8.36 7.57
N PHE A 98 -3.35 7.78 6.38
CA PHE A 98 -2.01 7.59 5.78
C PHE A 98 -1.82 8.35 4.47
N MET A 99 -2.86 8.42 3.61
CA MET A 99 -2.79 9.24 2.38
C MET A 99 -3.19 10.71 2.61
N ARG A 100 -3.50 11.11 3.85
CA ARG A 100 -3.87 12.49 4.23
C ARG A 100 -5.08 13.04 3.48
N GLY A 101 -6.02 12.17 3.11
CA GLY A 101 -7.32 12.58 2.57
C GLY A 101 -8.02 13.51 3.56
N THR A 102 -8.52 14.65 3.08
CA THR A 102 -9.12 15.70 3.93
C THR A 102 -10.56 15.41 4.33
N ALA A 103 -11.24 14.55 3.57
CA ALA A 103 -12.58 14.05 3.84
C ALA A 103 -12.64 12.59 3.37
N PRO A 104 -13.47 11.73 3.99
CA PRO A 104 -13.72 10.38 3.47
C PRO A 104 -14.21 10.39 2.01
N LEU A 105 -13.96 9.29 1.30
CA LEU A 105 -14.58 9.00 0.01
C LEU A 105 -16.04 8.61 0.23
N GLU A 106 -16.94 9.20 -0.56
CA GLU A 106 -18.38 8.96 -0.49
C GLU A 106 -18.79 7.74 -1.34
N ALA A 107 -19.78 6.97 -0.91
CA ALA A 107 -20.19 5.73 -1.60
C ALA A 107 -20.71 5.98 -3.03
N GLU A 108 -21.34 7.14 -3.25
CA GLU A 108 -21.89 7.53 -4.55
C GLU A 108 -20.86 8.16 -5.50
N ASP A 109 -19.65 8.49 -5.02
CA ASP A 109 -18.58 9.02 -5.87
C ASP A 109 -18.14 7.96 -6.90
N ALA A 110 -18.01 8.38 -8.16
CA ALA A 110 -17.51 7.55 -9.23
C ALA A 110 -16.12 6.95 -8.92
N LYS A 111 -15.26 7.66 -8.17
CA LYS A 111 -13.95 7.15 -7.73
C LYS A 111 -14.09 5.99 -6.75
N SER A 112 -14.99 6.11 -5.78
CA SER A 112 -15.24 5.05 -4.78
C SER A 112 -15.75 3.78 -5.46
N ARG A 113 -16.69 3.94 -6.40
CA ARG A 113 -17.22 2.82 -7.19
C ARG A 113 -16.14 2.19 -8.06
N ALA A 114 -15.32 2.98 -8.74
CA ALA A 114 -14.22 2.46 -9.55
C ALA A 114 -13.20 1.68 -8.71
N LEU A 115 -12.78 2.22 -7.57
CA LEU A 115 -11.91 1.51 -6.61
C LEU A 115 -12.54 0.20 -6.12
N TYR A 116 -13.85 0.21 -5.85
CA TYR A 116 -14.58 -0.99 -5.48
C TYR A 116 -14.55 -2.05 -6.59
N GLU A 117 -14.86 -1.67 -7.83
CA GLU A 117 -14.81 -2.60 -8.98
C GLU A 117 -13.41 -3.20 -9.17
N TYR A 118 -12.34 -2.40 -9.01
CA TYR A 118 -10.97 -2.91 -9.01
C TYR A 118 -10.73 -3.95 -7.92
N MET A 119 -11.16 -3.68 -6.69
CA MET A 119 -11.02 -4.61 -5.57
C MET A 119 -11.87 -5.88 -5.74
N VAL A 120 -13.01 -5.80 -6.41
CA VAL A 120 -13.81 -6.97 -6.83
C VAL A 120 -13.02 -7.81 -7.84
N GLY A 121 -12.35 -7.18 -8.80
CA GLY A 121 -11.44 -7.87 -9.74
C GLY A 121 -10.30 -8.63 -9.04
N LEU A 122 -9.81 -8.11 -7.90
CA LEU A 122 -8.84 -8.80 -7.05
C LEU A 122 -9.43 -9.94 -6.20
N SER A 123 -10.75 -10.13 -6.22
CA SER A 123 -11.51 -10.99 -5.29
C SER A 123 -12.34 -12.06 -6.02
N PRO A 124 -11.70 -13.04 -6.69
CA PRO A 124 -12.41 -14.04 -7.48
C PRO A 124 -13.22 -15.05 -6.64
N GLN A 125 -12.93 -15.16 -5.34
CA GLN A 125 -13.61 -16.08 -4.43
C GLN A 125 -14.60 -15.30 -3.54
N PRO A 126 -15.88 -15.72 -3.47
CA PRO A 126 -16.95 -14.97 -2.81
C PRO A 126 -16.85 -14.93 -1.28
N ASP A 127 -16.03 -15.78 -0.67
CA ASP A 127 -15.92 -15.99 0.78
C ASP A 127 -14.45 -16.04 1.24
N SER A 128 -13.65 -15.10 0.74
CA SER A 128 -12.23 -14.99 1.11
C SER A 128 -12.08 -14.78 2.63
N PRO A 129 -11.19 -15.53 3.32
CA PRO A 129 -11.00 -15.34 4.75
C PRO A 129 -10.41 -13.96 5.04
N ALA A 130 -10.73 -13.41 6.22
CA ALA A 130 -10.04 -12.23 6.71
C ALA A 130 -8.55 -12.54 6.87
N GLN A 131 -7.68 -11.58 6.51
CA GLN A 131 -6.26 -11.72 6.77
C GLN A 131 -5.97 -11.45 8.24
N PRO A 132 -5.11 -12.27 8.88
CA PRO A 132 -4.65 -11.98 10.23
C PRO A 132 -3.91 -10.64 10.25
N PHE A 133 -4.29 -9.78 11.20
CA PHE A 133 -3.72 -8.46 11.37
C PHE A 133 -3.63 -8.14 12.86
N THR A 134 -2.49 -8.46 13.45
CA THR A 134 -2.22 -8.23 14.86
C THR A 134 -1.54 -6.89 15.06
N LEU A 135 -2.29 -5.91 15.58
CA LEU A 135 -1.73 -4.70 16.17
C LEU A 135 -1.17 -5.04 17.56
N VAL A 136 0.15 -4.91 17.71
CA VAL A 136 0.79 -4.96 19.03
C VAL A 136 0.30 -3.75 19.82
N ARG A 137 -0.11 -3.94 21.08
CA ARG A 137 -0.59 -2.87 21.96
C ARG A 137 0.51 -2.37 22.89
N ASP A 138 1.23 -3.32 23.48
CA ASP A 138 2.30 -3.06 24.44
C ASP A 138 3.63 -3.35 23.76
N ILE A 139 4.46 -2.31 23.63
CA ILE A 139 5.76 -2.43 23.00
C ILE A 139 6.79 -2.88 24.03
N THR A 140 7.44 -3.98 23.68
CA THR A 140 8.61 -4.51 24.38
C THR A 140 9.77 -4.60 23.41
N ASP A 141 10.99 -4.64 23.95
CA ASP A 141 12.15 -4.93 23.12
C ASP A 141 12.06 -6.34 22.52
N VAL A 142 12.66 -6.53 21.35
CA VAL A 142 12.72 -7.82 20.65
C VAL A 142 14.17 -8.32 20.58
N PRO A 143 14.43 -9.63 20.70
CA PRO A 143 15.78 -10.17 20.58
C PRO A 143 16.44 -9.76 19.26
N ARG A 144 17.71 -9.34 19.32
CA ARG A 144 18.47 -8.99 18.12
C ARG A 144 18.79 -10.24 17.30
N GLY A 145 18.60 -10.15 15.98
CA GLY A 145 18.78 -11.24 15.02
C GLY A 145 19.99 -11.08 14.12
N ASP A 146 19.99 -11.78 12.98
CA ASP A 146 21.05 -11.69 11.96
C ASP A 146 21.01 -10.34 11.23
N ALA A 147 22.08 -9.55 11.34
CA ALA A 147 22.19 -8.26 10.67
C ALA A 147 22.15 -8.37 9.12
N ARG A 148 22.60 -9.49 8.53
CA ARG A 148 22.49 -9.68 7.07
C ARG A 148 21.03 -9.82 6.66
N ARG A 149 20.23 -10.55 7.44
CA ARG A 149 18.77 -10.62 7.27
C ARG A 149 18.14 -9.24 7.47
N GLY A 150 18.59 -8.47 8.46
CA GLY A 150 18.11 -7.10 8.68
C GLY A 150 18.28 -6.18 7.46
N ALA A 151 19.40 -6.31 6.74
CA ALA A 151 19.61 -5.58 5.49
C ALA A 151 18.61 -5.96 4.38
N GLU A 152 18.24 -7.24 4.30
CA GLU A 152 17.21 -7.73 3.37
C GLU A 152 15.83 -7.18 3.75
N VAL A 153 15.49 -7.23 5.04
CA VAL A 153 14.24 -6.68 5.58
C VAL A 153 14.14 -5.19 5.28
N TYR A 154 15.20 -4.41 5.47
CA TYR A 154 15.18 -2.97 5.16
C TYR A 154 14.87 -2.71 3.68
N ARG A 155 15.50 -3.45 2.77
CA ARG A 155 15.23 -3.33 1.33
C ARG A 155 13.79 -3.69 0.98
N ALA A 156 13.25 -4.72 1.63
CA ALA A 156 11.91 -5.24 1.34
C ALA A 156 10.77 -4.44 2.00
N ALA A 157 11.01 -3.77 3.13
CA ALA A 157 9.99 -3.10 3.93
C ALA A 157 10.15 -1.57 4.00
N CYS A 158 11.37 -1.07 4.08
CA CYS A 158 11.61 0.31 4.51
C CYS A 158 12.08 1.23 3.37
N GLN A 159 12.93 0.71 2.49
CA GLN A 159 13.71 1.51 1.54
C GLN A 159 12.85 2.28 0.53
N ASP A 160 11.74 1.73 0.06
CA ASP A 160 10.87 2.41 -0.91
C ASP A 160 10.28 3.71 -0.34
N CYS A 161 10.07 3.77 0.97
CA CYS A 161 9.54 4.94 1.66
C CYS A 161 10.67 5.85 2.18
N HIS A 162 11.66 5.25 2.83
CA HIS A 162 12.70 5.97 3.59
C HIS A 162 14.01 6.22 2.83
N GLY A 163 14.20 5.62 1.66
CA GLY A 163 15.41 5.75 0.85
C GLY A 163 16.59 4.89 1.33
N GLU A 164 17.78 5.19 0.84
CA GLU A 164 19.03 4.58 1.30
C GLU A 164 19.26 4.86 2.80
N VAL A 165 19.73 3.86 3.54
CA VAL A 165 19.99 3.96 4.99
C VAL A 165 20.97 5.09 5.31
N ARG A 166 20.73 5.83 6.39
CA ARG A 166 21.50 7.01 6.88
C ARG A 166 21.56 8.23 5.97
N THR A 167 21.21 8.11 4.68
CA THR A 167 21.23 9.24 3.75
C THR A 167 19.83 9.70 3.34
N GLY A 168 18.86 8.78 3.37
CA GLY A 168 17.51 9.00 2.86
C GLY A 168 17.46 9.24 1.34
N LYS A 169 18.55 8.96 0.61
CA LYS A 169 18.59 9.18 -0.83
C LYS A 169 17.59 8.26 -1.51
N GLY A 170 16.76 8.82 -2.39
CA GLY A 170 15.70 8.07 -3.06
C GLY A 170 14.43 7.86 -2.22
N ARG A 171 14.32 8.48 -1.04
CA ARG A 171 13.08 8.45 -0.25
C ARG A 171 11.89 9.01 -1.03
N LEU A 172 10.71 8.44 -0.78
CA LEU A 172 9.47 8.80 -1.47
C LEU A 172 9.04 10.24 -1.21
N THR A 173 9.34 10.76 -0.01
CA THR A 173 8.99 12.12 0.39
C THR A 173 9.99 12.68 1.38
N ALA A 174 10.16 14.00 1.39
CA ALA A 174 10.98 14.69 2.38
C ALA A 174 10.48 14.49 3.83
N LEU A 175 9.21 14.13 3.99
CA LEU A 175 8.59 13.82 5.28
C LEU A 175 8.91 12.42 5.81
N ALA A 176 9.43 11.52 4.96
CA ALA A 176 9.93 10.23 5.41
C ALA A 176 11.29 10.47 6.09
N PRO A 177 11.41 10.18 7.40
CA PRO A 177 12.64 10.47 8.13
C PRO A 177 13.77 9.56 7.68
N VAL A 178 15.00 10.04 7.84
CA VAL A 178 16.22 9.27 7.58
C VAL A 178 16.43 8.26 8.71
N LEU A 179 16.54 6.98 8.35
CA LEU A 179 16.69 5.89 9.31
C LEU A 179 18.15 5.45 9.44
N PRO A 180 18.62 5.01 10.62
CA PRO A 180 17.89 4.96 11.88
C PRO A 180 17.99 6.25 12.72
N ASP A 181 18.80 7.22 12.28
CA ASP A 181 19.29 8.33 13.12
C ASP A 181 18.17 9.16 13.76
N VAL A 182 17.02 9.29 13.10
CA VAL A 182 15.81 9.93 13.65
C VAL A 182 15.38 9.36 15.01
N ALA A 183 15.63 8.07 15.28
CA ALA A 183 15.27 7.44 16.56
C ALA A 183 16.03 8.06 17.74
N HIS A 184 17.24 8.57 17.52
CA HIS A 184 18.04 9.24 18.54
C HIS A 184 17.52 10.65 18.86
N GLU A 185 16.87 11.31 17.90
CA GLU A 185 16.29 12.66 18.08
C GLU A 185 15.17 12.68 19.13
N TYR A 186 14.58 11.52 19.44
CA TYR A 186 13.50 11.39 20.42
C TYR A 186 13.98 11.27 21.87
N HIS A 187 15.28 11.01 22.10
CA HIS A 187 15.80 10.83 23.46
C HIS A 187 15.52 12.03 24.41
N PRO A 188 15.62 13.30 23.98
CA PRO A 188 15.25 14.45 24.84
C PRO A 188 13.77 14.47 25.25
N LEU A 189 12.88 13.91 24.41
CA LEU A 189 11.44 13.86 24.69
C LEU A 189 11.07 12.63 25.54
N PHE A 190 11.80 11.53 25.36
CA PHE A 190 11.55 10.25 26.02
C PHE A 190 12.86 9.69 26.62
N PRO A 191 13.36 10.28 27.73
CA PRO A 191 14.67 9.92 28.28
C PRO A 191 14.73 8.49 28.82
N ASN A 192 13.59 7.89 29.13
CA ASN A 192 13.46 6.51 29.61
C ASN A 192 13.29 5.48 28.47
N SER A 193 13.28 5.93 27.21
CA SER A 193 13.13 5.07 26.03
C SER A 193 14.46 4.95 25.29
N THR A 194 14.81 3.72 24.90
CA THR A 194 15.97 3.50 24.02
C THR A 194 15.60 3.83 22.57
N PRO A 195 16.57 4.21 21.71
CA PRO A 195 16.33 4.39 20.29
C PRO A 195 15.68 3.16 19.62
N GLY A 196 16.07 1.94 20.03
CA GLY A 196 15.43 0.71 19.57
C GLY A 196 13.95 0.60 19.95
N LEU A 197 13.58 0.93 21.19
CA LEU A 197 12.17 0.96 21.60
C LEU A 197 11.36 2.01 20.84
N VAL A 198 11.92 3.19 20.62
CA VAL A 198 11.29 4.23 19.79
C VAL A 198 11.07 3.72 18.37
N PHE A 199 12.05 3.02 17.79
CA PHE A 199 11.92 2.44 16.45
C PHE A 199 10.81 1.39 16.39
N ILE A 200 10.77 0.46 17.36
CA ILE A 200 9.72 -0.57 17.46
C ILE A 200 8.34 0.09 17.58
N GLU A 201 8.20 1.10 18.43
CA GLU A 201 6.97 1.88 18.61
C GLU A 201 6.47 2.47 17.28
N LYS A 202 7.35 3.13 16.52
CA LYS A 202 6.99 3.72 15.21
C LYS A 202 6.57 2.66 14.20
N VAL A 203 7.27 1.53 14.16
CA VAL A 203 6.97 0.41 13.24
C VAL A 203 5.64 -0.27 13.58
N ARG A 204 5.34 -0.50 14.86
CA ARG A 204 4.19 -1.30 15.28
C ARG A 204 2.88 -0.53 15.36
N HIS A 205 2.92 0.75 15.71
CA HIS A 205 1.68 1.48 16.00
C HIS A 205 1.24 2.38 14.85
N GLY A 206 2.15 2.95 14.06
CA GLY A 206 1.74 3.90 13.03
C GLY A 206 0.79 4.98 13.58
N ARG A 207 -0.33 5.27 12.92
CA ARG A 207 -1.31 6.22 13.46
C ARG A 207 -2.20 5.66 14.58
N PHE A 208 -2.18 4.34 14.80
CA PHE A 208 -2.89 3.75 15.94
C PHE A 208 -2.26 4.22 17.24
N PHE A 209 -3.11 4.41 18.25
CA PHE A 209 -2.73 4.93 19.58
C PHE A 209 -2.07 6.33 19.58
N GLY A 210 -2.00 7.00 18.43
CA GLY A 210 -1.50 8.38 18.30
C GLY A 210 0.02 8.55 18.35
N VAL A 211 0.81 7.46 18.33
CA VAL A 211 2.25 7.52 18.64
C VAL A 211 3.17 7.49 17.39
N GLY A 212 2.83 6.72 16.36
CA GLY A 212 3.66 6.50 15.17
C GLY A 212 3.53 7.54 14.04
N GLY A 213 2.78 8.62 14.24
CA GLY A 213 2.61 9.68 13.24
C GLY A 213 1.77 9.22 12.04
N ASN A 214 2.25 9.47 10.83
CA ASN A 214 1.57 9.07 9.57
C ASN A 214 2.21 7.86 8.90
N MET A 215 3.18 7.20 9.55
CA MET A 215 3.70 5.92 9.08
C MET A 215 2.60 4.86 9.24
N PRO A 216 2.32 4.02 8.24
CA PRO A 216 1.43 2.87 8.41
C PRO A 216 2.06 1.82 9.34
N PRO A 217 1.27 1.12 10.17
CA PRO A 217 1.80 0.10 11.08
C PRO A 217 2.16 -1.18 10.34
N TYR A 218 3.25 -1.82 10.77
CA TYR A 218 3.51 -3.21 10.45
C TYR A 218 2.88 -4.12 11.51
N SER A 219 1.85 -4.86 11.11
CA SER A 219 1.33 -5.97 11.91
C SER A 219 2.40 -7.05 12.11
N ARG A 220 2.20 -7.96 13.06
CA ARG A 220 3.12 -9.10 13.25
C ARG A 220 3.22 -10.01 12.02
N GLU A 221 2.15 -10.06 11.23
CA GLU A 221 2.07 -10.84 10.00
C GLU A 221 2.78 -10.14 8.83
N ALA A 222 2.80 -8.80 8.81
CA ALA A 222 3.55 -8.03 7.82
C ALA A 222 5.05 -8.00 8.10
N LEU A 223 5.44 -7.94 9.38
CA LEU A 223 6.83 -7.97 9.84
C LEU A 223 6.89 -8.73 11.16
N SER A 224 7.54 -9.90 11.18
CA SER A 224 7.68 -10.70 12.40
C SER A 224 8.60 -10.01 13.42
N ASP A 225 8.53 -10.43 14.69
CA ASP A 225 9.46 -9.93 15.71
C ASP A 225 10.91 -10.38 15.45
N GLU A 226 11.10 -11.52 14.78
CA GLU A 226 12.42 -11.98 14.33
C GLU A 226 13.01 -11.07 13.26
N ASP A 227 12.23 -10.73 12.22
CA ASP A 227 12.67 -9.82 11.16
C ASP A 227 12.87 -8.39 11.69
N LEU A 228 12.04 -7.95 12.64
CA LEU A 228 12.23 -6.68 13.34
C LEU A 228 13.53 -6.69 14.17
N GLY A 229 13.80 -7.77 14.89
CA GLY A 229 15.04 -7.95 15.65
C GLY A 229 16.29 -7.98 14.78
N ALA A 230 16.21 -8.62 13.61
CA ALA A 230 17.26 -8.60 12.59
C ALA A 230 17.47 -7.20 12.02
N LEU A 231 16.39 -6.48 11.72
CA LEU A 231 16.42 -5.09 11.24
C LEU A 231 17.08 -4.15 12.25
N LEU A 232 16.70 -4.23 13.53
CA LEU A 232 17.32 -3.43 14.59
C LEU A 232 18.81 -3.73 14.72
N ALA A 233 19.20 -5.00 14.68
CA ALA A 233 20.60 -5.41 14.70
C ALA A 233 21.40 -4.79 13.55
N TRP A 234 20.84 -4.78 12.34
CA TRP A 234 21.48 -4.19 11.16
C TRP A 234 21.57 -2.65 11.23
N LEU A 235 20.55 -2.00 11.78
CA LEU A 235 20.54 -0.55 11.99
C LEU A 235 21.46 -0.10 13.13
N GLY A 236 21.89 -1.02 14.00
CA GLY A 236 22.68 -0.71 15.19
C GLY A 236 21.83 -0.10 16.31
N LEU A 237 20.56 -0.51 16.39
CA LEU A 237 19.59 -0.10 17.41
C LEU A 237 19.35 -1.21 18.44
#